data_AF-A0A6A4X7C8-F1
#
_entry.id   AF-A0A6A4X7C8-F1
#
_cell.length_a   1.000
_cell.length_b   1.000
_cell.length_c   1.000
_cell.angle_alpha   90.00
_cell.angle_beta   90.00
_cell.angle_gamma   90.00
#
_symmetry.space_group_name_H-M   'P 1'
#
loop_
_entity.id
_entity.type
_entity.pdbx_description
1 polymer ?
#
loop_
_entity_poly.entity_id
_entity_poly.type
_entity_poly.pdbx_seq_one_letter_code
_entity_poly.pdbx_strand_id
1 'polypeptide(L)'
;MDAEQEYSELTINEIFNGKGDEFPGLVPLVSHYLNAINIDADTRCTTGQYLQLMRRRASGELQTTARWMREFIAGHADYQRDSVVPESTAFDLMVACHEVTTGRRPAPALLGGLGTSRTENHLPAAIHRTPSLYKQDAQT
;
A
#
# COMPACT_ATOMS: atom_id res chain seq x y z
N MET A 1 30.35 1.09 24.87
CA MET A 1 28.88 1.14 24.95
C MET A 1 28.46 0.77 23.55
N ASP A 2 28.20 -0.52 23.35
CA ASP A 2 28.26 -1.14 22.04
C ASP A 2 26.96 -0.85 21.29
N ALA A 3 27.08 -0.27 20.10
CA ALA A 3 25.98 0.25 19.28
C ALA A 3 25.08 -0.84 18.65
N GLU A 4 25.14 -2.08 19.14
CA GLU A 4 24.48 -3.24 18.56
C GLU A 4 23.04 -3.44 19.08
N GLN A 5 22.49 -2.49 19.85
CA GLN A 5 21.15 -2.56 20.45
C GLN A 5 20.16 -1.49 19.94
N GLU A 6 20.51 -0.71 18.92
CA GLU A 6 19.65 0.36 18.40
C GLU A 6 18.61 -0.13 17.36
N TYR A 7 18.86 -1.27 16.70
CA TYR A 7 18.02 -1.77 15.62
C TYR A 7 17.83 -3.29 15.69
N SER A 8 16.73 -3.79 15.14
CA SER A 8 16.41 -5.22 15.04
C SER A 8 15.98 -5.58 13.62
N GLU A 9 16.33 -6.78 13.17
CA GLU A 9 15.85 -7.32 11.88
C GLU A 9 14.37 -7.70 12.00
N LEU A 10 13.54 -7.15 11.12
CA LEU A 10 12.12 -7.42 11.02
C LEU A 10 11.76 -7.66 9.55
N THR A 11 10.88 -8.62 9.31
CA THR A 11 10.24 -8.80 8.01
C THR A 11 9.32 -7.62 7.68
N ILE A 12 9.01 -7.40 6.40
CA ILE A 12 8.02 -6.40 5.99
C ILE A 12 6.66 -6.62 6.68
N ASN A 13 6.27 -7.88 6.87
CA ASN A 13 5.05 -8.22 7.60
C ASN A 13 5.11 -7.73 9.05
N GLU A 14 6.21 -7.98 9.75
CA GLU A 14 6.38 -7.55 11.14
C GLU A 14 6.46 -6.04 11.28
N ILE A 15 7.11 -5.35 10.34
CA ILE A 15 7.16 -3.88 10.31
C ILE A 15 5.75 -3.28 10.20
N PHE A 16 4.91 -3.80 9.32
CA PHE A 16 3.58 -3.25 9.10
C PHE A 16 2.55 -3.75 10.13
N ASN A 17 2.54 -5.04 10.42
CA ASN A 17 1.49 -5.72 11.19
C ASN A 17 1.87 -6.04 12.63
N GLY A 18 3.14 -5.87 12.99
CA GLY A 18 3.69 -6.12 14.32
C GLY A 18 4.37 -7.48 14.46
N LYS A 19 5.14 -7.61 15.53
CA LYS A 19 5.85 -8.83 15.95
C LYS A 19 5.47 -9.15 17.40
N GLY A 20 4.33 -9.80 17.58
CA GLY A 20 3.80 -10.13 18.90
C GLY A 20 3.76 -8.91 19.83
N ASP A 21 4.26 -9.08 21.05
CA ASP A 21 4.35 -8.02 22.06
C ASP A 21 5.63 -7.17 21.96
N GLU A 22 6.59 -7.54 21.10
CA GLU A 22 7.87 -6.83 20.95
C GLU A 22 7.71 -5.53 20.15
N PHE A 23 6.87 -5.56 19.11
CA PHE A 23 6.66 -4.42 18.25
C PHE A 23 5.21 -4.37 17.75
N PRO A 24 4.45 -3.29 18.01
CA PRO A 24 3.04 -3.23 17.63
C PRO A 24 2.80 -3.17 16.12
N GLY A 25 3.76 -2.71 15.31
CA GLY A 25 3.59 -2.52 13.87
C GLY A 25 3.04 -1.14 13.49
N LEU A 26 3.37 -0.68 12.28
CA LEU A 26 2.93 0.63 11.79
C LEU A 26 1.40 0.72 11.61
N VAL A 27 0.75 -0.33 11.11
CA VAL A 27 -0.70 -0.32 10.86
C VAL A 27 -1.50 -0.23 12.16
N PRO A 28 -1.19 -1.03 13.22
CA PRO A 28 -1.84 -0.87 14.52
C PRO A 28 -1.60 0.49 15.17
N LEU A 29 -0.38 1.05 15.07
CA LEU A 29 -0.07 2.39 15.60
C LEU A 29 -0.90 3.49 14.93
N VAL A 30 -0.96 3.50 13.59
CA VAL A 30 -1.79 4.45 12.84
C VAL A 30 -3.26 4.27 13.19
N SER A 31 -3.74 3.02 13.28
CA SER A 31 -5.14 2.72 13.63
C SER A 31 -5.50 3.23 15.03
N HIS A 32 -4.60 3.07 16.00
CA HIS A 32 -4.78 3.59 17.36
C HIS A 32 -4.85 5.13 17.37
N TYR A 33 -3.96 5.79 16.64
CA TYR A 33 -3.99 7.25 16.51
C TYR A 33 -5.31 7.76 15.90
N LEU A 34 -5.77 7.14 14.81
CA LEU A 34 -7.04 7.50 14.16
C LEU A 34 -8.25 7.26 15.07
N ASN A 35 -8.19 6.28 15.96
CA ASN A 35 -9.20 6.07 17.00
C ASN A 35 -9.19 7.20 18.04
N ALA A 36 -8.01 7.63 18.47
CA ALA A 36 -7.85 8.64 19.50
C ALA A 36 -8.35 10.04 19.07
N ILE A 37 -8.17 10.41 17.80
CA ILE A 37 -8.54 11.74 17.28
C ILE A 37 -10.02 11.86 16.86
N ASN A 38 -10.84 10.83 17.11
CA ASN A 38 -12.28 10.80 16.84
C ASN A 38 -12.68 11.25 15.42
N ILE A 39 -12.04 10.67 14.38
CA ILE A 39 -12.42 10.92 12.97
C ILE A 39 -13.82 10.38 12.64
N ASP A 40 -14.47 11.00 11.65
CA ASP A 40 -15.75 10.56 11.11
C ASP A 40 -15.67 9.15 10.48
N ALA A 41 -16.83 8.50 10.38
CA ALA A 41 -16.94 7.12 9.91
C ALA A 41 -16.50 6.95 8.45
N ASP A 42 -16.68 7.97 7.61
CA ASP A 42 -16.31 7.93 6.20
C ASP A 42 -14.79 7.97 6.02
N THR A 43 -14.12 8.90 6.70
CA THR A 43 -12.66 8.99 6.73
C THR A 43 -12.04 7.71 7.31
N ARG A 44 -12.67 7.14 8.35
CA ARG A 44 -12.27 5.87 8.96
C ARG A 44 -12.37 4.70 7.99
N CYS A 45 -13.47 4.59 7.26
CA CYS A 45 -13.68 3.54 6.26
C CYS A 45 -12.65 3.64 5.14
N THR A 46 -12.47 4.83 4.56
CA THR A 46 -11.51 5.05 3.46
C THR A 46 -10.07 4.75 3.90
N THR A 47 -9.65 5.27 5.05
CA THR A 47 -8.30 5.02 5.56
C THR A 47 -8.10 3.56 5.92
N GLY A 48 -9.13 2.91 6.47
CA GLY A 48 -9.14 1.47 6.73
C GLY A 48 -8.87 0.64 5.48
N GLN A 49 -9.44 1.01 4.33
CA GLN A 49 -9.19 0.31 3.06
C GLN A 49 -7.72 0.44 2.62
N TYR A 50 -7.10 1.61 2.76
CA TYR A 50 -5.67 1.80 2.44
C TYR A 50 -4.78 0.97 3.36
N LEU A 51 -5.04 1.03 4.66
CA LEU A 51 -4.30 0.27 5.66
C LEU A 51 -4.45 -1.24 5.43
N GLN A 52 -5.65 -1.70 5.04
CA GLN A 52 -5.90 -3.10 4.69
C GLN A 52 -5.10 -3.54 3.46
N LEU A 53 -5.01 -2.70 2.42
CA LEU A 53 -4.17 -3.01 1.25
C LEU A 53 -2.69 -3.17 1.63
N MET A 54 -2.16 -2.24 2.43
CA MET A 54 -0.77 -2.30 2.91
C MET A 54 -0.52 -3.53 3.77
N ARG A 55 -1.39 -3.79 4.76
CA ARG A 55 -1.33 -4.96 5.64
C ARG A 55 -1.29 -6.27 4.86
N ARG A 56 -2.21 -6.44 3.91
CA ARG A 56 -2.33 -7.70 3.14
C ARG A 56 -1.14 -7.89 2.20
N ARG A 57 -0.62 -6.82 1.59
CA ARG A 57 0.63 -6.89 0.80
C ARG A 57 1.84 -7.23 1.67
N ALA A 58 1.96 -6.61 2.84
CA ALA A 58 3.05 -6.88 3.77
C ALA A 58 3.06 -8.33 4.27
N SER A 59 1.87 -8.90 4.51
CA SER A 59 1.70 -10.32 4.88
C SER A 59 1.93 -11.32 3.74
N GLY A 60 2.01 -10.85 2.49
CA GLY A 60 2.10 -11.70 1.30
C GLY A 60 0.76 -12.28 0.81
N GLU A 61 -0.36 -11.98 1.47
CA GLU A 61 -1.70 -12.37 1.01
C GLU A 61 -2.06 -11.72 -0.33
N LEU A 62 -1.62 -10.47 -0.54
CA LEU A 62 -1.73 -9.79 -1.83
C LEU A 62 -0.38 -9.64 -2.50
N GLN A 63 -0.38 -9.76 -3.83
CA GLN A 63 0.80 -9.54 -4.63
C GLN A 63 1.17 -8.06 -4.66
N THR A 64 2.47 -7.81 -4.70
CA THR A 64 2.98 -6.53 -5.17
C THR A 64 2.75 -6.43 -6.68
N THR A 65 2.66 -5.22 -7.21
CA THR A 65 2.58 -4.99 -8.67
C THR A 65 3.74 -5.67 -9.38
N ALA A 66 4.96 -5.61 -8.82
CA ALA A 66 6.12 -6.26 -9.39
C ALA A 66 5.99 -7.79 -9.47
N ARG A 67 5.44 -8.44 -8.43
CA ARG A 67 5.17 -9.88 -8.46
C ARG A 67 4.10 -10.22 -9.49
N TRP A 68 3.01 -9.46 -9.51
CA TRP A 68 1.92 -9.64 -10.46
C TRP A 68 2.39 -9.52 -11.92
N MET A 69 3.20 -8.50 -12.23
CA MET A 69 3.79 -8.32 -13.56
C MET A 69 4.72 -9.47 -13.94
N ARG A 70 5.57 -9.95 -13.01
CA ARG A 70 6.45 -11.09 -13.27
C ARG A 70 5.66 -12.37 -13.54
N GLU A 71 4.60 -12.63 -12.78
CA GLU A 71 3.74 -13.79 -13.01
C GLU A 71 2.99 -13.69 -14.34
N PHE A 72 2.53 -12.49 -14.71
CA PHE A 72 1.94 -12.22 -16.02
C PHE A 72 2.92 -12.54 -17.16
N ILE A 73 4.12 -11.97 -17.11
CA ILE A 73 5.17 -12.19 -18.12
C ILE A 73 5.56 -13.67 -18.18
N ALA A 74 5.79 -14.29 -17.02
CA ALA A 74 6.21 -15.70 -16.93
C ALA A 74 5.16 -16.70 -17.48
N GLY A 75 3.89 -16.30 -17.47
CA GLY A 75 2.78 -17.07 -18.03
C GLY A 75 2.45 -16.77 -19.50
N HIS A 76 3.11 -15.78 -20.11
CA HIS A 76 2.84 -15.39 -21.49
C HIS A 76 3.43 -16.41 -22.50
N ALA A 77 2.66 -16.75 -23.54
CA ALA A 77 3.05 -17.78 -24.51
C ALA A 77 4.37 -17.47 -25.24
N ASP A 78 4.57 -16.20 -25.60
CA ASP A 78 5.77 -15.78 -26.33
C ASP A 78 7.01 -15.61 -25.43
N TYR A 79 6.87 -15.66 -24.11
CA TYR A 79 8.00 -15.46 -23.20
C TYR A 79 8.81 -16.75 -23.05
N GLN A 80 10.09 -16.70 -23.47
CA GLN A 80 10.96 -17.88 -23.55
C GLN A 80 11.73 -18.18 -22.26
N ARG A 81 11.44 -17.45 -21.17
CA ARG A 81 12.18 -17.58 -19.89
C ARG A 81 13.68 -17.31 -20.01
N ASP A 82 14.06 -16.54 -21.00
CA ASP A 82 15.41 -16.07 -21.30
C ASP A 82 15.67 -14.66 -20.69
N SER A 83 14.75 -14.17 -19.85
CA SER A 83 14.76 -12.82 -19.28
C SER A 83 14.65 -11.68 -20.31
N VAL A 84 14.24 -11.99 -21.55
CA VAL A 84 13.92 -11.01 -22.57
C VAL A 84 12.40 -10.95 -22.71
N VAL A 85 11.82 -9.76 -22.59
CA VAL A 85 10.36 -9.57 -22.73
C VAL A 85 10.05 -9.24 -24.19
N PRO A 86 9.37 -10.12 -24.95
CA PRO A 86 8.95 -9.81 -26.32
C PRO A 86 8.01 -8.61 -26.39
N GLU A 87 7.98 -7.93 -27.54
CA GLU A 87 7.08 -6.79 -27.75
C GLU A 87 5.61 -7.16 -27.57
N SER A 88 5.20 -8.36 -28.01
CA SER A 88 3.84 -8.88 -27.82
C SER A 88 3.48 -9.00 -26.33
N THR A 89 4.38 -9.59 -25.53
CA THR A 89 4.19 -9.71 -24.08
C THR A 89 4.13 -8.35 -23.39
N ALA A 90 4.96 -7.40 -23.81
CA ALA A 90 4.94 -6.05 -23.28
C ALA A 90 3.63 -5.32 -23.63
N PHE A 91 3.15 -5.47 -24.86
CA PHE A 91 1.87 -4.92 -25.31
C PHE A 91 0.71 -5.48 -24.48
N ASP A 92 0.61 -6.80 -24.36
CA ASP A 92 -0.45 -7.46 -23.60
C ASP A 92 -0.42 -7.10 -22.11
N LEU A 93 0.78 -6.91 -21.54
CA LEU A 93 0.93 -6.41 -20.18
C LEU A 93 0.37 -5.00 -20.02
N MET A 94 0.65 -4.09 -20.96
CA MET A 94 0.13 -2.72 -20.92
C MET A 94 -1.39 -2.68 -21.09
N VAL A 95 -1.95 -3.53 -21.96
CA VAL A 95 -3.40 -3.73 -22.08
C VAL A 95 -3.98 -4.20 -20.75
N ALA A 96 -3.38 -5.22 -20.13
CA ALA A 96 -3.81 -5.74 -18.83
C ALA A 96 -3.79 -4.66 -17.73
N CYS A 97 -2.73 -3.87 -17.64
CA CYS A 97 -2.61 -2.75 -16.70
C CYS A 97 -3.73 -1.71 -16.91
N HIS A 98 -4.02 -1.36 -18.16
CA HIS A 98 -5.07 -0.40 -18.50
C HIS A 98 -6.47 -0.95 -18.16
N GLU A 99 -6.74 -2.22 -18.45
CA GLU A 99 -8.02 -2.86 -18.11
C GLU A 99 -8.23 -2.94 -16.59
N VAL A 100 -7.18 -3.27 -15.82
CA VAL A 100 -7.26 -3.29 -14.35
C VAL A 100 -7.54 -1.89 -13.82
N THR A 101 -6.84 -0.87 -14.31
CA THR A 101 -7.01 0.52 -13.87
C THR A 101 -8.40 1.07 -14.19
N THR A 102 -8.98 0.65 -15.32
CA THR A 102 -10.34 1.05 -15.74
C THR A 102 -11.44 0.15 -15.20
N GLY A 103 -11.11 -0.85 -14.38
CA GLY A 103 -12.08 -1.79 -13.81
C GLY A 103 -12.68 -2.80 -14.80
N ARG A 104 -12.13 -2.90 -16.02
CA ARG A 104 -12.55 -3.86 -17.05
C ARG A 104 -12.01 -5.28 -16.80
N ARG A 105 -10.89 -5.40 -16.10
CA ARG A 105 -10.29 -6.68 -15.70
C ARG A 105 -10.22 -6.79 -14.17
N PRO A 106 -10.82 -7.81 -13.55
CA PRO A 106 -10.64 -8.05 -12.12
C PRO A 106 -9.20 -8.53 -11.83
N ALA A 107 -8.58 -7.99 -10.80
CA ALA A 107 -7.25 -8.39 -10.34
C ALA A 107 -7.25 -8.73 -8.85
N PRO A 108 -7.91 -9.83 -8.42
CA PRO A 108 -8.05 -10.18 -7.01
C PRO A 108 -6.70 -10.46 -6.34
N ALA A 109 -5.72 -11.02 -7.05
CA ALA A 109 -4.38 -11.22 -6.50
C ALA A 109 -3.63 -9.91 -6.20
N LEU A 110 -3.95 -8.82 -6.92
CA LEU A 110 -3.28 -7.52 -6.80
C LEU A 110 -3.99 -6.56 -5.83
N LEU A 111 -5.34 -6.57 -5.86
CA LEU A 111 -6.21 -5.62 -5.17
C LEU A 111 -7.10 -6.27 -4.11
N GLY A 112 -7.19 -7.60 -4.07
CA GLY A 112 -7.87 -8.32 -2.99
C GLY A 112 -9.37 -8.12 -2.91
N GLY A 113 -10.01 -7.71 -4.01
CA GLY A 113 -11.43 -7.34 -4.02
C GLY A 113 -11.76 -6.09 -3.20
N LEU A 114 -10.75 -5.30 -2.81
CA LEU A 114 -10.96 -3.98 -2.24
C LEU A 114 -11.62 -3.13 -3.35
N GLY A 115 -12.78 -2.54 -3.03
CA GLY A 115 -13.59 -1.77 -3.98
C GLY A 115 -12.85 -0.57 -4.58
N THR A 116 -13.49 0.12 -5.51
CA THR A 116 -12.95 1.37 -6.08
C THR A 116 -12.58 2.33 -4.96
N SER A 117 -11.31 2.71 -4.92
CA SER A 117 -10.83 3.70 -3.98
C SER A 117 -11.59 5.02 -4.16
N ARG A 118 -11.95 5.69 -3.05
CA ARG A 118 -12.41 7.09 -3.07
C ARG A 118 -11.26 8.09 -3.21
N THR A 119 -10.02 7.64 -3.46
CA THR A 119 -8.90 8.57 -3.72
C THR A 119 -9.15 9.29 -5.03
N GLU A 120 -9.29 10.60 -4.94
CA GLU A 120 -9.27 11.49 -6.10
C GLU A 120 -7.89 12.17 -6.17
N ASN A 121 -7.47 12.58 -7.37
CA ASN A 121 -6.15 13.22 -7.58
C ASN A 121 -6.05 14.63 -6.96
N HIS A 122 -7.10 15.11 -6.28
CA HIS A 122 -7.11 16.38 -5.58
C HIS A 122 -6.93 16.20 -4.06
N LEU A 123 -6.34 17.19 -3.41
CA LEU A 123 -6.25 17.23 -1.95
C LEU A 123 -7.66 17.30 -1.35
N PRO A 124 -7.99 16.44 -0.35
CA PRO A 124 -9.29 16.51 0.31
C PRO A 124 -9.52 17.90 0.94
N ALA A 125 -10.76 18.39 0.89
CA ALA A 125 -11.15 19.68 1.48
C ALA A 125 -10.76 19.82 2.96
N ALA A 126 -10.58 18.71 3.68
CA ALA A 126 -10.09 18.69 5.06
C ALA A 126 -8.67 19.27 5.21
N ILE A 127 -7.78 19.06 4.23
CA ILE A 127 -6.40 19.60 4.25
C ILE A 127 -6.40 21.13 4.09
N HIS A 128 -7.37 21.67 3.36
CA HIS A 128 -7.53 23.11 3.19
C HIS A 128 -8.05 23.82 4.45
N ARG A 129 -8.55 23.08 5.46
CA ARG A 129 -9.11 23.63 6.70
C ARG A 129 -8.14 23.65 7.88
N THR A 130 -6.84 23.41 7.67
CA THR A 130 -5.84 23.50 8.74
C THR A 130 -5.03 24.81 8.63
N PRO A 131 -5.60 26.00 8.90
CA PRO A 131 -4.78 27.16 9.13
C PRO A 131 -4.05 26.99 10.47
N SER A 132 -2.72 26.88 10.41
CA SER A 132 -1.77 27.21 11.50
C SER A 132 -1.64 26.22 12.68
N LEU A 133 -1.09 25.02 12.45
CA LEU A 133 -0.38 24.26 13.51
C LEU A 133 1.14 24.48 13.52
N TYR A 134 1.66 25.32 12.61
CA TYR A 134 3.08 25.67 12.53
C TYR A 134 3.27 27.18 12.39
N LYS A 135 2.91 27.95 13.42
CA LYS A 135 3.45 29.30 13.61
C LYS A 135 3.96 29.49 15.03
N GLN A 136 5.30 29.55 15.09
CA GLN A 136 6.15 30.32 16.01
C GLN A 136 6.23 29.91 17.48
N ASP A 137 7.21 29.03 17.79
CA ASP A 137 8.06 29.16 18.97
C ASP A 137 9.48 29.52 18.51
N ALA A 138 9.64 30.77 18.09
CA ALA A 138 10.95 31.38 17.86
C ALA A 138 10.86 32.86 18.23
N GLN A 139 10.72 33.15 19.52
CA GLN A 139 11.37 34.27 20.23
C GLN A 139 10.85 34.40 21.66
N THR A 140 11.72 34.13 22.63
CA THR A 140 12.13 35.10 23.66
C THR A 140 13.51 34.69 24.17
#